data_AF-A0A0Q6ABZ1-F1
#
_entry.id   AF-A0A0Q6ABZ1-F1
#
_cell.length_a   1.000
_cell.length_b   1.000
_cell.length_c   1.000
_cell.angle_alpha   90.00
_cell.angle_beta   90.00
_cell.angle_gamma   90.00
#
_symmetry.space_group_name_H-M   'P 1'
#
loop_
_entity.id
_entity.type
_entity.pdbx_description
1 polymer ?
#
loop_
_entity_poly.entity_id
_entity_poly.type
_entity_poly.pdbx_seq_one_letter_code
_entity_poly.pdbx_strand_id
1 'polypeptide(L)'
;MKNIFKIAVMLMVFQLAATKSNAQTVADSKMQKINGFRAFYETLGKVYPPAGNVSVDETTIAGVKSYWFNKDLLAKKEIVVYLHGGVYTYGNINAYRAMLTHLAKSLNTPILYIEYSLSPEHVFPTANKEIFNVYQELNKKYSGYKISIIGDSAGGGLAISLVNDAQKVNLPVPSALALISPWVDLNCDNNSYTTKKAVDPILNKDFLYSHALMYASGKLKEANPAEIKFKKFPPVFLLVGTDEVLNDDSKNFYSYIIPIQKKAKLKEFEGQKHVWLFSHIDSKESVEAIKDIKEFISAH
;
A
#
# COMPACT_ATOMS: atom_id res chain seq x y z
N MET A 1 50.46 30.19 9.21
CA MET A 1 49.00 30.13 8.95
C MET A 1 48.52 28.69 8.73
N LYS A 2 48.78 27.83 9.72
CA LYS A 2 48.30 26.46 9.89
C LYS A 2 48.35 26.26 11.40
N ASN A 3 47.24 26.51 12.11
CA ASN A 3 46.99 26.14 13.53
C ASN A 3 45.82 26.89 14.21
N ILE A 4 44.92 27.54 13.48
CA ILE A 4 43.70 28.14 14.08
C ILE A 4 42.42 27.37 13.70
N PHE A 5 42.52 26.33 12.87
CA PHE A 5 41.36 25.51 12.45
C PHE A 5 41.20 24.18 13.22
N LYS A 6 41.99 23.94 14.28
CA LYS A 6 41.99 22.70 15.08
C LYS A 6 41.35 22.81 16.47
N ILE A 7 40.79 23.97 16.82
CA ILE A 7 40.17 24.20 18.16
C ILE A 7 38.64 24.24 18.10
N ALA A 8 38.02 24.24 16.91
CA ALA A 8 36.56 24.18 16.76
C ALA A 8 35.98 22.75 16.64
N VAL A 9 36.82 21.71 16.69
CA VAL A 9 36.42 20.29 16.51
C VAL A 9 36.58 19.46 17.80
N MET A 10 36.86 20.10 18.94
CA MET A 10 37.16 19.40 20.18
C MET A 10 36.47 20.05 21.39
N LEU A 11 35.15 20.24 21.31
CA LEU A 11 34.31 20.65 22.46
C LEU A 11 32.84 20.26 22.35
N MET A 12 32.50 19.18 21.64
CA MET A 12 31.15 18.60 21.67
C MET A 12 31.15 17.06 21.63
N VAL A 13 32.08 16.45 22.36
CA VAL A 13 31.95 15.05 22.79
C VAL A 13 32.36 15.00 24.27
N PHE A 14 31.46 14.45 25.10
CA PHE A 14 31.52 14.27 26.57
C PHE A 14 31.03 15.41 27.47
N GLN A 15 29.70 15.57 27.52
CA GLN A 15 29.00 15.46 28.80
C GLN A 15 27.94 14.35 28.69
N LEU A 16 28.30 13.18 29.20
CA LEU A 16 27.37 12.14 29.60
C LEU A 16 26.72 12.58 30.91
N ALA A 17 25.52 13.13 30.83
CA ALA A 17 24.52 12.84 31.84
C ALA A 17 23.61 11.79 31.22
N ALA A 18 23.56 10.60 31.82
CA ALA A 18 22.58 9.58 31.48
C ALA A 18 21.17 10.14 31.75
N THR A 19 20.59 10.85 30.80
CA THR A 19 19.15 11.00 30.75
C THR A 19 18.63 9.61 30.48
N LYS A 20 18.02 8.98 31.49
CA LYS A 20 16.96 8.00 31.24
C LYS A 20 16.04 8.68 30.23
N SER A 21 16.12 8.32 28.95
CA SER A 21 15.14 8.80 28.00
C SER A 21 13.84 8.16 28.47
N ASN A 22 12.98 8.94 29.13
CA ASN A 22 11.67 8.44 29.50
C ASN A 22 10.95 7.99 28.22
N ALA A 23 10.09 6.98 28.32
CA ALA A 23 9.36 6.44 27.18
C ALA A 23 8.70 7.54 26.31
N GLN A 24 8.27 8.64 26.95
CA GLN A 24 7.76 9.83 26.28
C GLN A 24 8.77 10.48 25.32
N THR A 25 10.00 10.80 25.78
CA THR A 25 11.03 11.38 24.91
C THR A 25 11.44 10.48 23.73
N VAL A 26 11.37 9.16 23.91
CA VAL A 26 11.61 8.20 22.82
C VAL A 26 10.44 8.19 21.83
N ALA A 27 9.21 8.20 22.34
CA ALA A 27 8.00 8.28 21.53
C ALA A 27 7.95 9.58 20.71
N ASP A 28 8.29 10.72 21.32
CA ASP A 28 8.30 12.03 20.67
C ASP A 28 9.34 12.08 19.53
N SER A 29 10.56 11.59 19.78
CA SER A 29 11.61 11.46 18.76
C SER A 29 11.19 10.54 17.59
N LYS A 30 10.52 9.43 17.90
CA LYS A 30 9.99 8.50 16.88
C LYS A 30 8.90 9.15 16.04
N MET A 31 7.94 9.83 16.67
CA MET A 31 6.87 10.54 15.97
C MET A 31 7.41 11.69 15.12
N GLN A 32 8.44 12.41 15.58
CA GLN A 32 9.09 13.44 14.78
C GLN A 32 9.71 12.86 13.49
N LYS A 33 10.38 11.70 13.58
CA LYS A 33 10.91 11.01 12.39
C LYS A 33 9.79 10.56 11.45
N ILE A 34 8.71 9.97 11.99
CA ILE A 34 7.55 9.54 11.20
C ILE A 34 6.94 10.74 10.46
N ASN A 35 6.72 11.85 11.15
CA ASN A 35 6.16 13.06 10.54
C ASN A 35 7.08 13.66 9.48
N GLY A 36 8.40 13.66 9.70
CA GLY A 36 9.37 14.04 8.67
C GLY A 36 9.28 13.16 7.41
N PHE A 37 9.18 11.84 7.59
CA PHE A 37 8.99 10.91 6.47
C PHE A 37 7.62 11.06 5.80
N ARG A 38 6.54 11.32 6.54
CA ARG A 38 5.21 11.62 5.95
C ARG A 38 5.27 12.86 5.07
N ALA A 39 5.88 13.94 5.55
CA ALA A 39 6.06 15.16 4.76
C ALA A 39 6.87 14.89 3.49
N PHE A 40 7.95 14.11 3.58
CA PHE A 40 8.69 13.66 2.39
C PHE A 40 7.83 12.82 1.45
N TYR A 41 7.09 11.84 1.97
CA TYR A 41 6.25 10.93 1.19
C TYR A 41 5.16 11.69 0.42
N GLU A 42 4.58 12.74 1.00
CA GLU A 42 3.65 13.64 0.31
C GLU A 42 4.26 14.34 -0.91
N THR A 43 5.56 14.65 -0.86
CA THR A 43 6.24 15.29 -2.00
C THR A 43 6.34 14.37 -3.22
N LEU A 44 6.22 13.05 -3.03
CA LEU A 44 6.25 12.09 -4.13
C LEU A 44 5.06 12.27 -5.08
N GLY A 45 3.92 12.81 -4.60
CA GLY A 45 2.79 13.16 -5.46
C GLY A 45 3.05 14.33 -6.41
N LYS A 46 4.24 14.94 -6.35
CA LYS A 46 4.70 16.03 -7.24
C LYS A 46 5.79 15.58 -8.21
N VAL A 47 6.15 14.28 -8.23
CA VAL A 47 7.18 13.73 -9.14
C VAL A 47 6.76 13.89 -10.61
N TYR A 48 5.45 13.85 -10.88
CA TYR A 48 4.86 14.15 -12.18
C TYR A 48 3.50 14.84 -11.99
N PRO A 49 3.02 15.63 -12.98
CA PRO A 49 1.73 16.28 -12.88
C PRO A 49 0.57 15.26 -12.91
N PRO A 50 -0.57 15.56 -12.25
CA PRO A 50 -1.79 14.80 -12.43
C PRO A 50 -2.22 14.76 -13.90
N ALA A 51 -2.89 13.68 -14.30
CA ALA A 51 -3.49 13.57 -15.62
C ALA A 51 -4.64 14.57 -15.78
N GLY A 52 -4.70 15.25 -16.93
CA GLY A 52 -5.84 16.11 -17.28
C GLY A 52 -7.14 15.32 -17.50
N ASN A 53 -8.27 16.02 -17.35
CA ASN A 53 -9.63 15.50 -17.54
C ASN A 53 -10.02 14.35 -16.60
N VAL A 54 -9.58 14.41 -15.35
CA VAL A 54 -10.05 13.51 -14.28
C VAL A 54 -10.67 14.34 -13.16
N SER A 55 -11.94 14.09 -12.85
CA SER A 55 -12.58 14.73 -11.68
C SER A 55 -12.04 14.11 -10.39
N VAL A 56 -11.89 14.92 -9.34
CA VAL A 56 -11.54 14.42 -8.01
C VAL A 56 -12.51 15.02 -7.00
N ASP A 57 -13.36 14.17 -6.43
CA ASP A 57 -14.44 14.56 -5.53
C ASP A 57 -14.21 13.97 -4.14
N GLU A 58 -13.96 14.83 -3.14
CA GLU A 58 -13.90 14.41 -1.75
C GLU A 58 -15.28 13.92 -1.27
N THR A 59 -15.28 12.86 -0.46
CA THR A 59 -16.49 12.29 0.15
C THR A 59 -16.15 11.65 1.50
N THR A 60 -17.17 11.40 2.31
CA THR A 60 -17.04 10.55 3.51
C THR A 60 -17.98 9.36 3.36
N ILE A 61 -17.47 8.14 3.58
CA ILE A 61 -18.26 6.90 3.55
C ILE A 61 -17.98 6.13 4.83
N ALA A 62 -19.03 5.73 5.55
CA ALA A 62 -18.90 5.05 6.85
C ALA A 62 -17.99 5.78 7.86
N GLY A 63 -17.97 7.12 7.82
CA GLY A 63 -17.12 7.95 8.68
C GLY A 63 -15.65 8.08 8.22
N VAL A 64 -15.27 7.45 7.12
CA VAL A 64 -13.90 7.46 6.58
C VAL A 64 -13.82 8.45 5.42
N LYS A 65 -12.78 9.29 5.45
CA LYS A 65 -12.48 10.23 4.36
C LYS A 65 -12.04 9.46 3.12
N SER A 66 -12.59 9.83 1.97
CA SER A 66 -12.34 9.15 0.70
C SER A 66 -12.42 10.13 -0.46
N TYR A 67 -11.93 9.73 -1.64
CA TYR A 67 -12.00 10.55 -2.84
C TYR A 67 -12.41 9.70 -4.03
N TRP A 68 -13.38 10.19 -4.78
CA TRP A 68 -13.72 9.64 -6.08
C TRP A 68 -12.85 10.27 -7.16
N PHE A 69 -12.34 9.45 -8.06
CA PHE A 69 -11.78 9.87 -9.34
C PHE A 69 -12.75 9.46 -10.44
N ASN A 70 -13.15 10.40 -11.31
CA ASN A 70 -14.16 10.18 -12.36
C ASN A 70 -15.49 9.62 -11.83
N LYS A 71 -16.05 10.27 -10.80
CA LYS A 71 -17.30 9.86 -10.15
C LYS A 71 -18.48 9.75 -11.11
N ASP A 72 -18.50 10.59 -12.14
CA ASP A 72 -19.49 10.61 -13.22
C ASP A 72 -19.56 9.29 -13.99
N LEU A 73 -18.48 8.50 -14.00
CA LEU A 73 -18.43 7.18 -14.65
C LEU A 73 -19.12 6.06 -13.85
N LEU A 74 -19.68 6.34 -12.66
CA LEU A 74 -20.47 5.36 -11.90
C LEU A 74 -21.65 4.76 -12.69
N ALA A 75 -22.14 5.45 -13.73
CA ALA A 75 -23.16 4.91 -14.63
C ALA A 75 -22.75 3.59 -15.33
N LYS A 76 -21.45 3.29 -15.40
CA LYS A 76 -20.92 2.02 -15.93
C LYS A 76 -21.16 0.81 -15.03
N LYS A 77 -21.65 1.01 -13.80
CA LYS A 77 -21.86 -0.04 -12.79
C LYS A 77 -20.60 -0.81 -12.41
N GLU A 78 -19.46 -0.13 -12.46
CA GLU A 78 -18.14 -0.64 -12.06
C GLU A 78 -17.49 0.35 -11.12
N ILE A 79 -16.80 -0.15 -10.09
CA ILE A 79 -16.02 0.65 -9.13
C ILE A 79 -14.67 -0.05 -8.94
N VAL A 80 -13.61 0.73 -8.96
CA VAL A 80 -12.29 0.30 -8.47
C VAL A 80 -12.07 0.93 -7.11
N VAL A 81 -11.88 0.15 -6.06
CA VAL A 81 -11.39 0.65 -4.78
C VAL A 81 -9.87 0.61 -4.80
N TYR A 82 -9.23 1.72 -4.47
CA TYR A 82 -7.78 1.81 -4.35
C TYR A 82 -7.37 1.86 -2.87
N LEU A 83 -6.50 0.93 -2.46
CA LEU A 83 -5.92 0.87 -1.12
C LEU A 83 -4.42 1.15 -1.24
N HIS A 84 -3.98 2.26 -0.67
CA HIS A 84 -2.61 2.71 -0.86
C HIS A 84 -1.58 1.93 -0.05
N GLY A 85 -0.32 2.03 -0.46
CA GLY A 85 0.84 1.54 0.27
C GLY A 85 1.31 2.50 1.35
N GLY A 86 2.62 2.57 1.58
CA GLY A 86 3.20 3.40 2.65
C GLY A 86 3.30 2.67 3.98
N VAL A 87 3.54 1.35 3.95
CA VAL A 87 3.96 0.55 5.11
C VAL A 87 3.07 0.70 6.36
N TYR A 88 1.77 0.96 6.15
CA TYR A 88 0.74 1.23 7.16
C TYR A 88 0.91 2.52 7.99
N THR A 89 1.99 3.28 7.77
CA THR A 89 2.32 4.48 8.56
C THR A 89 2.37 5.76 7.73
N TYR A 90 2.44 5.63 6.41
CA TYR A 90 2.59 6.71 5.44
C TYR A 90 1.54 6.61 4.33
N GLY A 91 1.51 7.63 3.47
CA GLY A 91 0.60 7.72 2.34
C GLY A 91 -0.67 8.50 2.68
N ASN A 92 -1.08 9.35 1.76
CA ASN A 92 -2.33 10.09 1.80
C ASN A 92 -2.68 10.54 0.38
N ILE A 93 -3.81 11.24 0.23
CA ILE A 93 -4.24 11.69 -1.09
C ILE A 93 -3.21 12.60 -1.78
N ASN A 94 -2.42 13.39 -1.03
CA ASN A 94 -1.43 14.28 -1.64
C ASN A 94 -0.31 13.49 -2.32
N ALA A 95 0.10 12.37 -1.73
CA ALA A 95 1.09 11.47 -2.32
C ALA A 95 0.53 10.72 -3.53
N TYR A 96 -0.72 10.24 -3.46
CA TYR A 96 -1.28 9.32 -4.46
C TYR A 96 -2.07 9.98 -5.59
N ARG A 97 -2.51 11.24 -5.43
CA ARG A 97 -3.44 11.90 -6.37
C ARG A 97 -2.96 11.86 -7.82
N ALA A 98 -1.70 12.19 -8.09
CA ALA A 98 -1.18 12.21 -9.45
C ALA A 98 -1.26 10.81 -10.09
N MET A 99 -0.74 9.78 -9.43
CA MET A 99 -0.82 8.39 -9.92
C MET A 99 -2.27 7.96 -10.17
N LEU A 100 -3.17 8.25 -9.24
CA LEU A 100 -4.57 7.84 -9.34
C LEU A 100 -5.32 8.55 -10.47
N THR A 101 -4.97 9.79 -10.80
CA THR A 101 -5.53 10.43 -12.01
C THR A 101 -5.09 9.72 -13.28
N HIS A 102 -3.81 9.32 -13.40
CA HIS A 102 -3.32 8.55 -14.55
C HIS A 102 -3.98 7.17 -14.64
N LEU A 103 -4.13 6.50 -13.50
CA LEU A 103 -4.82 5.21 -13.41
C LEU A 103 -6.29 5.34 -13.79
N ALA A 104 -7.03 6.30 -13.21
CA ALA A 104 -8.45 6.54 -13.51
C ALA A 104 -8.69 6.86 -14.99
N LYS A 105 -7.80 7.66 -15.60
CA LYS A 105 -7.83 7.96 -17.04
C LYS A 105 -7.61 6.71 -17.89
N SER A 106 -6.62 5.90 -17.53
CA SER A 106 -6.23 4.71 -18.31
C SER A 106 -7.26 3.58 -18.21
N LEU A 107 -7.76 3.33 -17.00
CA LEU A 107 -8.79 2.33 -16.73
C LEU A 107 -10.14 2.77 -17.32
N ASN A 108 -10.43 4.07 -17.34
CA ASN A 108 -11.73 4.62 -17.74
C ASN A 108 -12.88 4.09 -16.86
N THR A 109 -12.63 4.00 -15.56
CA THR A 109 -13.54 3.46 -14.52
C THR A 109 -13.46 4.37 -13.29
N PRO A 110 -14.55 4.58 -12.53
CA PRO A 110 -14.46 5.38 -11.32
C PRO A 110 -13.59 4.68 -10.28
N ILE A 111 -12.65 5.43 -9.67
CA ILE A 111 -11.80 4.93 -8.60
C ILE A 111 -12.23 5.59 -7.28
N LEU A 112 -12.51 4.80 -6.26
CA LEU A 112 -12.61 5.28 -4.88
C LEU A 112 -11.29 5.03 -4.16
N TYR A 113 -10.59 6.09 -3.81
CA TYR A 113 -9.49 6.04 -2.85
C TYR A 113 -10.03 6.15 -1.43
N ILE A 114 -9.59 5.25 -0.54
CA ILE A 114 -9.94 5.28 0.88
C ILE A 114 -8.74 5.84 1.66
N GLU A 115 -8.92 6.99 2.32
CA GLU A 115 -7.90 7.61 3.18
C GLU A 115 -7.97 7.02 4.59
N TYR A 116 -7.54 5.76 4.70
CA TYR A 116 -7.61 4.99 5.94
C TYR A 116 -6.59 5.50 6.98
N SER A 117 -6.88 5.24 8.24
CA SER A 117 -6.07 5.66 9.38
C SER A 117 -4.71 4.96 9.44
N LEU A 118 -3.67 5.73 9.79
CA LEU A 118 -2.29 5.26 9.82
C LEU A 118 -1.81 4.95 11.23
N SER A 119 -0.87 4.02 11.32
CA SER A 119 -0.11 3.74 12.52
C SER A 119 1.07 4.70 12.69
N PRO A 120 1.57 4.91 13.92
CA PRO A 120 1.19 4.26 15.18
C PRO A 120 -0.01 4.88 15.91
N GLU A 121 -0.59 5.97 15.42
CA GLU A 121 -1.75 6.62 16.05
C GLU A 121 -2.98 5.71 16.09
N HIS A 122 -3.17 4.98 14.99
CA HIS A 122 -4.27 4.04 14.81
C HIS A 122 -3.72 2.68 14.41
N VAL A 123 -3.50 1.82 15.40
CA VAL A 123 -2.96 0.46 15.21
C VAL A 123 -4.03 -0.50 14.66
N PHE A 124 -3.60 -1.66 14.18
CA PHE A 124 -4.45 -2.78 13.79
C PHE A 124 -5.49 -3.10 14.88
N PRO A 125 -6.77 -3.34 14.52
CA PRO A 125 -7.31 -3.45 13.17
C PRO A 125 -8.01 -2.17 12.66
N THR A 126 -7.56 -0.96 13.03
CA THR A 126 -8.31 0.28 12.72
C THR A 126 -8.51 0.47 11.21
N ALA A 127 -7.44 0.50 10.43
CA ALA A 127 -7.51 0.62 8.96
C ALA A 127 -8.34 -0.50 8.32
N ASN A 128 -8.20 -1.75 8.78
CA ASN A 128 -8.98 -2.88 8.27
C ASN A 128 -10.48 -2.68 8.47
N LYS A 129 -10.88 -2.22 9.67
CA LYS A 129 -12.29 -1.95 9.98
C LYS A 129 -12.84 -0.80 9.15
N GLU A 130 -12.08 0.27 8.99
CA GLU A 130 -12.47 1.42 8.16
C GLU A 130 -12.70 1.00 6.71
N ILE A 131 -11.74 0.28 6.11
CA ILE A 131 -11.83 -0.25 4.75
C ILE A 131 -13.02 -1.20 4.61
N PHE A 132 -13.20 -2.12 5.55
CA PHE A 132 -14.33 -3.05 5.55
C PHE A 132 -15.67 -2.33 5.63
N ASN A 133 -15.81 -1.32 6.51
CA ASN A 133 -17.03 -0.55 6.66
C ASN A 133 -17.36 0.25 5.39
N VAL A 134 -16.36 0.88 4.76
CA VAL A 134 -16.53 1.56 3.46
C VAL A 134 -16.97 0.56 2.39
N TYR A 135 -16.30 -0.59 2.30
CA TYR A 135 -16.61 -1.62 1.31
C TYR A 135 -18.02 -2.20 1.50
N GLN A 136 -18.47 -2.38 2.74
CA GLN A 136 -19.83 -2.79 3.08
C GLN A 136 -20.86 -1.75 2.62
N GLU A 137 -20.63 -0.46 2.88
CA GLU A 137 -21.51 0.62 2.42
C GLU A 137 -21.53 0.74 0.89
N LEU A 138 -20.41 0.50 0.21
CA LEU A 138 -20.38 0.43 -1.25
C LEU A 138 -21.27 -0.69 -1.79
N ASN A 139 -21.17 -1.90 -1.23
CA ASN A 139 -22.00 -3.04 -1.65
C ASN A 139 -23.49 -2.78 -1.42
N LYS A 140 -23.84 -2.07 -0.34
CA LYS A 140 -25.22 -1.69 -0.03
C LYS A 140 -25.74 -0.62 -1.00
N LYS A 141 -24.98 0.45 -1.20
CA LYS A 141 -25.39 1.60 -2.02
C LYS A 141 -25.37 1.31 -3.51
N TYR A 142 -24.39 0.53 -3.95
CA TYR A 142 -24.14 0.18 -5.35
C TYR A 142 -24.41 -1.30 -5.58
N SER A 143 -25.54 -1.78 -5.08
CA SER A 143 -25.95 -3.18 -5.24
C SER A 143 -25.95 -3.58 -6.73
N GLY A 144 -25.30 -4.70 -7.03
CA GLY A 144 -25.14 -5.21 -8.41
C GLY A 144 -24.01 -4.55 -9.21
N TYR A 145 -23.24 -3.61 -8.65
CA TYR A 145 -22.04 -3.09 -9.30
C TYR A 145 -20.91 -4.10 -9.16
N LYS A 146 -20.02 -4.14 -10.15
CA LYS A 146 -18.74 -4.84 -10.02
C LYS A 146 -17.78 -3.97 -9.23
N ILE A 147 -17.32 -4.45 -8.08
CA ILE A 147 -16.33 -3.75 -7.25
C ILE A 147 -15.02 -4.54 -7.30
N SER A 148 -14.01 -3.96 -7.92
CA SER A 148 -12.64 -4.50 -7.95
C SER A 148 -11.75 -3.73 -6.99
N ILE A 149 -10.60 -4.30 -6.63
CA ILE A 149 -9.64 -3.64 -5.74
C ILE A 149 -8.27 -3.58 -6.41
N ILE A 150 -7.66 -2.40 -6.35
CA ILE A 150 -6.23 -2.23 -6.61
C ILE A 150 -5.57 -1.87 -5.28
N GLY A 151 -4.46 -2.53 -4.95
CA GLY A 151 -3.70 -2.19 -3.77
C GLY A 151 -2.20 -2.34 -4.00
N ASP A 152 -1.43 -1.35 -3.54
CA ASP A 152 0.04 -1.41 -3.60
C ASP A 152 0.65 -1.66 -2.22
N SER A 153 1.73 -2.44 -2.15
CA SER A 153 2.50 -2.62 -0.90
C SER A 153 1.60 -3.05 0.27
N ALA A 154 1.59 -2.30 1.38
CA ALA A 154 0.70 -2.49 2.52
C ALA A 154 -0.80 -2.53 2.15
N GLY A 155 -1.21 -1.73 1.16
CA GLY A 155 -2.58 -1.72 0.61
C GLY A 155 -2.95 -3.03 -0.07
N GLY A 156 -1.96 -3.74 -0.63
CA GLY A 156 -2.16 -5.11 -1.12
C GLY A 156 -2.45 -6.10 0.00
N GLY A 157 -1.74 -5.99 1.13
CA GLY A 157 -2.05 -6.75 2.34
C GLY A 157 -3.45 -6.44 2.89
N LEU A 158 -3.84 -5.16 2.93
CA LEU A 158 -5.19 -4.74 3.34
C LEU A 158 -6.28 -5.30 2.42
N ALA A 159 -6.04 -5.35 1.11
CA ALA A 159 -6.96 -5.96 0.15
C ALA A 159 -7.18 -7.46 0.43
N ILE A 160 -6.11 -8.19 0.75
CA ILE A 160 -6.18 -9.61 1.13
C ILE A 160 -6.99 -9.79 2.42
N SER A 161 -6.72 -8.98 3.45
CA SER A 161 -7.50 -9.00 4.69
C SER A 161 -8.99 -8.68 4.48
N LEU A 162 -9.30 -7.73 3.61
CA LEU A 162 -10.69 -7.38 3.28
C LEU A 162 -11.45 -8.56 2.66
N VAL A 163 -10.82 -9.35 1.77
CA VAL A 163 -11.46 -10.56 1.22
C VAL A 163 -11.84 -11.52 2.34
N ASN A 164 -10.94 -11.75 3.30
CA ASN A 164 -11.20 -12.61 4.45
C ASN A 164 -12.37 -12.11 5.30
N ASP A 165 -12.38 -10.82 5.61
CA ASP A 165 -13.44 -10.24 6.45
C ASP A 165 -14.80 -10.24 5.73
N ALA A 166 -14.84 -9.98 4.43
CA ALA A 166 -16.05 -10.12 3.61
C ALA A 166 -16.58 -11.56 3.62
N GLN A 167 -15.70 -12.56 3.50
CA GLN A 167 -16.08 -13.98 3.55
C GLN A 167 -16.66 -14.40 4.90
N LYS A 168 -16.10 -13.92 6.01
CA LYS A 168 -16.58 -14.26 7.37
C LYS A 168 -18.04 -13.87 7.60
N VAL A 169 -18.49 -12.77 6.99
CA VAL A 169 -19.85 -12.24 7.15
C VAL A 169 -20.75 -12.48 5.94
N ASN A 170 -20.31 -13.29 4.96
CA ASN A 170 -21.01 -13.55 3.70
C ASN A 170 -21.35 -12.27 2.89
N LEU A 171 -20.51 -11.24 2.98
CA LEU A 171 -20.57 -10.08 2.09
C LEU A 171 -20.01 -10.48 0.71
N PRO A 172 -20.52 -9.94 -0.42
CA PRO A 172 -19.90 -10.16 -1.73
C PRO A 172 -18.41 -9.78 -1.71
N VAL A 173 -17.55 -10.73 -2.06
CA VAL A 173 -16.11 -10.46 -2.24
C VAL A 173 -15.89 -9.61 -3.50
N PRO A 174 -14.76 -8.90 -3.62
CA PRO A 174 -14.45 -8.13 -4.83
C PRO A 174 -14.47 -8.99 -6.09
N SER A 175 -14.84 -8.41 -7.24
CA SER A 175 -14.87 -9.12 -8.52
C SER A 175 -13.47 -9.54 -8.99
N ALA A 176 -12.46 -8.71 -8.70
CA ALA A 176 -11.06 -8.99 -8.94
C ALA A 176 -10.16 -8.13 -8.05
N LEU A 177 -8.94 -8.62 -7.79
CA LEU A 177 -7.86 -7.86 -7.15
C LEU A 177 -6.71 -7.67 -8.16
N ALA A 178 -6.13 -6.48 -8.22
CA ALA A 178 -4.81 -6.26 -8.81
C ALA A 178 -3.87 -5.71 -7.73
N LEU A 179 -2.84 -6.48 -7.40
CA LEU A 179 -1.93 -6.20 -6.29
C LEU A 179 -0.56 -5.86 -6.83
N ILE A 180 -0.07 -4.66 -6.52
CA ILE A 180 1.21 -4.13 -7.01
C ILE A 180 2.22 -4.21 -5.86
N SER A 181 3.23 -5.04 -6.00
CA SER A 181 4.27 -5.26 -4.98
C SER A 181 3.67 -5.51 -3.58
N PRO A 182 2.65 -6.37 -3.40
CA PRO A 182 1.96 -6.49 -2.13
C PRO A 182 2.90 -6.94 -1.01
N TRP A 183 2.77 -6.30 0.14
CA TRP A 183 3.39 -6.76 1.37
C TRP A 183 2.43 -7.75 2.06
N VAL A 184 2.81 -9.02 2.07
CA VAL A 184 1.94 -10.13 2.49
C VAL A 184 2.44 -10.74 3.79
N ASP A 185 3.75 -10.90 3.97
CA ASP A 185 4.35 -11.45 5.18
C ASP A 185 4.91 -10.35 6.09
N LEU A 186 4.16 -10.03 7.14
CA LEU A 186 4.58 -9.03 8.12
C LEU A 186 5.73 -9.50 9.04
N ASN A 187 6.07 -10.79 9.05
CA ASN A 187 7.28 -11.27 9.73
C ASN A 187 8.56 -10.95 8.93
N CYS A 188 8.42 -10.67 7.64
CA CYS A 188 9.51 -10.39 6.71
C CYS A 188 10.51 -11.57 6.59
N ASP A 189 10.01 -12.80 6.49
CA ASP A 189 10.83 -14.02 6.57
C ASP A 189 11.05 -14.74 5.23
N ASN A 190 10.54 -14.19 4.13
CA ASN A 190 10.85 -14.70 2.79
C ASN A 190 12.34 -14.50 2.39
N ASN A 191 12.83 -15.29 1.43
CA ASN A 191 14.24 -15.23 1.03
C ASN A 191 14.62 -13.90 0.35
N SER A 192 13.71 -13.30 -0.42
CA SER A 192 13.93 -12.01 -1.11
C SER A 192 14.31 -10.86 -0.18
N TYR A 193 13.89 -10.88 1.09
CA TYR A 193 14.33 -9.89 2.09
C TYR A 193 15.85 -9.86 2.28
N THR A 194 16.53 -10.97 2.01
CA THR A 194 17.99 -11.08 2.05
C THR A 194 18.60 -10.98 0.66
N THR A 195 18.09 -11.76 -0.31
CA THR A 195 18.71 -11.88 -1.64
C THR A 195 18.54 -10.64 -2.52
N LYS A 196 17.48 -9.85 -2.30
CA LYS A 196 17.20 -8.61 -3.06
C LYS A 196 17.57 -7.33 -2.31
N LYS A 197 18.07 -7.44 -1.06
CA LYS A 197 18.46 -6.29 -0.22
C LYS A 197 19.44 -5.33 -0.91
N ALA A 198 20.37 -5.86 -1.71
CA ALA A 198 21.39 -5.03 -2.37
C ALA A 198 20.86 -4.26 -3.59
N VAL A 199 19.74 -4.69 -4.18
CA VAL A 199 19.17 -4.12 -5.41
C VAL A 199 17.92 -3.29 -5.16
N ASP A 200 17.27 -3.45 -4.00
CA ASP A 200 16.13 -2.62 -3.57
C ASP A 200 16.60 -1.36 -2.83
N PRO A 201 16.47 -0.15 -3.42
CA PRO A 201 16.89 1.08 -2.77
C PRO A 201 15.79 1.70 -1.88
N ILE A 202 14.58 1.13 -1.89
CA ILE A 202 13.39 1.71 -1.24
C ILE A 202 13.13 0.99 0.08
N LEU A 203 13.19 -0.35 0.07
CA LEU A 203 12.80 -1.18 1.20
C LEU A 203 13.93 -2.08 1.69
N ASN A 204 13.88 -2.39 2.98
CA ASN A 204 14.68 -3.45 3.58
C ASN A 204 13.91 -4.10 4.74
N LYS A 205 14.38 -5.28 5.17
CA LYS A 205 13.75 -6.08 6.24
C LYS A 205 13.55 -5.29 7.53
N ASP A 206 14.57 -4.61 8.03
CA ASP A 206 14.50 -3.93 9.33
C ASP A 206 13.49 -2.79 9.30
N PHE A 207 13.47 -2.02 8.20
CA PHE A 207 12.50 -0.96 7.98
C PHE A 207 11.06 -1.50 7.96
N LEU A 208 10.79 -2.51 7.14
CA LEU A 208 9.47 -3.14 7.06
C LEU A 208 9.04 -3.75 8.39
N TYR A 209 9.89 -4.55 9.02
CA TYR A 209 9.56 -5.20 10.29
C TYR A 209 9.28 -4.19 11.41
N SER A 210 10.06 -3.10 11.48
CA SER A 210 9.77 -2.02 12.45
C SER A 210 8.39 -1.38 12.25
N HIS A 211 7.92 -1.33 11.00
CA HIS A 211 6.61 -0.80 10.64
C HIS A 211 5.48 -1.79 10.89
N ALA A 212 5.73 -3.08 10.66
CA ALA A 212 4.81 -4.14 11.05
C ALA A 212 4.54 -4.12 12.56
N LEU A 213 5.57 -3.88 13.37
CA LEU A 213 5.43 -3.75 14.82
C LEU A 213 4.65 -2.49 15.24
N MET A 214 4.82 -1.37 14.52
CA MET A 214 4.01 -0.17 14.74
C MET A 214 2.56 -0.39 14.37
N TYR A 215 2.30 -1.08 13.28
CA TYR A 215 0.96 -1.38 12.80
C TYR A 215 0.24 -2.36 13.71
N ALA A 216 0.86 -3.49 14.05
CA ALA A 216 0.17 -4.57 14.75
C ALA A 216 0.19 -4.44 16.28
N SER A 217 1.13 -3.67 16.85
CA SER A 217 1.26 -3.39 18.29
C SER A 217 0.97 -4.61 19.21
N GLY A 218 1.71 -5.71 19.00
CA GLY A 218 1.57 -6.95 19.77
C GLY A 218 0.58 -7.97 19.20
N LYS A 219 -0.05 -7.69 18.06
CA LYS A 219 -0.99 -8.58 17.33
C LYS A 219 -0.48 -8.94 15.94
N LEU A 220 0.83 -9.16 15.82
CA LEU A 220 1.49 -9.34 14.51
C LEU A 220 0.89 -10.51 13.73
N LYS A 221 0.60 -11.62 14.42
CA LYS A 221 0.02 -12.81 13.80
C LYS A 221 -1.40 -12.53 13.26
N GLU A 222 -2.24 -11.85 14.02
CA GLU A 222 -3.60 -11.51 13.61
C GLU A 222 -3.63 -10.49 12.46
N ALA A 223 -2.65 -9.59 12.43
CA ALA A 223 -2.51 -8.57 11.40
C ALA A 223 -1.88 -9.08 10.10
N ASN A 224 -1.17 -10.22 10.14
CA ASN A 224 -0.36 -10.72 9.03
C ASN A 224 -1.22 -11.43 7.95
N PRO A 225 -1.31 -10.88 6.72
CA PRO A 225 -2.05 -11.53 5.63
C PRO A 225 -1.58 -12.96 5.30
N ALA A 226 -0.30 -13.28 5.49
CA ALA A 226 0.25 -14.63 5.26
C ALA A 226 -0.32 -15.71 6.20
N GLU A 227 -0.87 -15.31 7.35
CA GLU A 227 -1.49 -16.21 8.32
C GLU A 227 -2.93 -16.60 7.92
N ILE A 228 -3.55 -15.87 6.99
CA ILE A 228 -4.92 -16.10 6.56
C ILE A 228 -5.00 -17.35 5.67
N LYS A 229 -5.99 -18.21 5.94
CA LYS A 229 -6.27 -19.41 5.15
C LYS A 229 -7.57 -19.28 4.37
N PHE A 230 -7.47 -19.29 3.05
CA PHE A 230 -8.59 -19.23 2.12
C PHE A 230 -8.96 -20.62 1.59
N LYS A 231 -10.27 -20.88 1.53
CA LYS A 231 -10.85 -22.01 0.78
C LYS A 231 -11.27 -21.60 -0.64
N LYS A 232 -11.56 -20.32 -0.82
CA LYS A 232 -11.91 -19.66 -2.08
C LYS A 232 -11.32 -18.25 -2.06
N PHE A 233 -10.93 -17.73 -3.22
CA PHE A 233 -10.39 -16.38 -3.37
C PHE A 233 -10.93 -15.78 -4.67
N PRO A 234 -11.22 -14.47 -4.76
CA PRO A 234 -11.57 -13.84 -6.04
C PRO A 234 -10.39 -13.89 -7.03
N PRO A 235 -10.60 -13.75 -8.34
CA PRO A 235 -9.52 -13.55 -9.30
C PRO A 235 -8.52 -12.50 -8.82
N VAL A 236 -7.22 -12.80 -8.90
CA VAL A 236 -6.16 -11.89 -8.44
C VAL A 236 -5.02 -11.83 -9.44
N PHE A 237 -4.53 -10.62 -9.72
CA PHE A 237 -3.35 -10.40 -10.51
C PHE A 237 -2.27 -9.73 -9.67
N LEU A 238 -1.13 -10.40 -9.54
CA LEU A 238 0.04 -9.96 -8.79
C LEU A 238 1.05 -9.40 -9.77
N LEU A 239 1.46 -8.15 -9.56
CA LEU A 239 2.49 -7.47 -10.33
C LEU A 239 3.62 -7.12 -9.38
N VAL A 240 4.86 -7.48 -9.70
CA VAL A 240 5.99 -7.28 -8.78
C VAL A 240 7.27 -7.02 -9.56
N GLY A 241 8.15 -6.19 -9.04
CA GLY A 241 9.48 -5.98 -9.60
C GLY A 241 10.42 -7.15 -9.31
N THR A 242 11.41 -7.40 -10.16
CA THR A 242 12.47 -8.37 -9.86
C THR A 242 13.52 -7.82 -8.89
N ASP A 243 13.62 -6.49 -8.75
CA ASP A 243 14.59 -5.79 -7.90
C ASP A 243 13.94 -5.17 -6.65
N GLU A 244 13.07 -5.95 -5.98
CA GLU A 244 12.49 -5.55 -4.70
C GLU A 244 12.44 -6.69 -3.68
N VAL A 245 12.50 -6.32 -2.39
CA VAL A 245 12.49 -7.30 -1.28
C VAL A 245 11.16 -8.01 -1.09
N LEU A 246 10.06 -7.48 -1.64
CA LEU A 246 8.72 -8.09 -1.61
C LEU A 246 8.45 -9.04 -2.80
N ASN A 247 9.47 -9.35 -3.61
CA ASN A 247 9.34 -10.27 -4.74
C ASN A 247 8.78 -11.64 -4.31
N ASP A 248 9.34 -12.26 -3.26
CA ASP A 248 8.86 -13.55 -2.80
C ASP A 248 7.52 -13.46 -2.04
N ASP A 249 7.14 -12.32 -1.46
CA ASP A 249 5.78 -12.13 -0.91
C ASP A 249 4.72 -12.39 -1.99
N SER A 250 4.94 -11.81 -3.18
CA SER A 250 4.05 -11.97 -4.33
C SER A 250 4.07 -13.41 -4.87
N LYS A 251 5.25 -14.01 -5.02
CA LYS A 251 5.40 -15.37 -5.57
C LYS A 251 4.86 -16.44 -4.63
N ASN A 252 5.09 -16.29 -3.33
CA ASN A 252 4.61 -17.23 -2.32
C ASN A 252 3.08 -17.14 -2.20
N PHE A 253 2.52 -15.92 -2.20
CA PHE A 253 1.08 -15.74 -2.22
C PHE A 253 0.44 -16.29 -3.50
N TYR A 254 1.02 -16.03 -4.68
CA TYR A 254 0.56 -16.63 -5.94
C TYR A 254 0.53 -18.16 -5.87
N SER A 255 1.63 -18.77 -5.44
CA SER A 255 1.78 -20.23 -5.33
C SER A 255 0.75 -20.84 -4.38
N TYR A 256 0.41 -20.12 -3.32
CA TYR A 256 -0.64 -20.49 -2.37
C TYR A 256 -2.06 -20.38 -2.95
N ILE A 257 -2.33 -19.35 -3.77
CA ILE A 257 -3.69 -19.05 -4.26
C ILE A 257 -4.04 -19.78 -5.57
N ILE A 258 -3.09 -20.00 -6.49
CA ILE A 258 -3.36 -20.63 -7.79
C ILE A 258 -4.03 -22.03 -7.71
N PRO A 259 -3.84 -22.86 -6.67
CA PRO A 259 -4.59 -24.11 -6.51
C PRO A 259 -6.09 -23.87 -6.28
N ILE A 260 -6.47 -22.80 -5.58
CA ILE A 260 -7.87 -22.48 -5.18
C ILE A 260 -8.54 -21.42 -6.07
N GLN A 261 -7.78 -20.68 -6.87
CA GLN A 261 -8.29 -19.70 -7.83
C GLN A 261 -7.48 -19.78 -9.12
N LYS A 262 -8.01 -20.50 -10.11
CA LYS A 262 -7.33 -20.76 -11.39
C LYS A 262 -7.15 -19.53 -12.28
N LYS A 263 -7.85 -18.43 -11.99
CA LYS A 263 -7.68 -17.14 -12.67
C LYS A 263 -6.61 -16.27 -12.01
N ALA A 264 -5.90 -16.75 -10.98
CA ALA A 264 -4.78 -16.02 -10.42
C ALA A 264 -3.67 -15.87 -11.47
N LYS A 265 -3.05 -14.69 -11.52
CA LYS A 265 -1.92 -14.38 -12.40
C LYS A 265 -0.80 -13.75 -11.57
N LEU A 266 0.43 -14.00 -11.99
CA LEU A 266 1.62 -13.32 -11.50
C LEU A 266 2.41 -12.83 -12.71
N LYS A 267 2.89 -11.59 -12.64
CA LYS A 267 3.82 -11.02 -13.61
C LYS A 267 4.95 -10.30 -12.88
N GLU A 268 6.16 -10.75 -13.14
CA GLU A 268 7.38 -10.09 -12.69
C GLU A 268 7.82 -9.08 -13.76
N PHE A 269 8.20 -7.88 -13.32
CA PHE A 269 8.71 -6.81 -14.17
C PHE A 269 10.22 -6.67 -13.96
N GLU A 270 10.98 -7.06 -14.98
CA GLU A 270 12.43 -7.12 -14.92
C GLU A 270 13.07 -5.76 -14.61
N GLY A 271 13.99 -5.72 -13.66
CA GLY A 271 14.70 -4.52 -13.21
C GLY A 271 13.83 -3.48 -12.47
N GLN A 272 12.52 -3.74 -12.32
CA GLN A 272 11.64 -2.82 -11.61
C GLN A 272 11.79 -2.97 -10.11
N LYS A 273 11.62 -1.83 -9.43
CA LYS A 273 11.70 -1.68 -7.97
C LYS A 273 10.31 -1.57 -7.37
N HIS A 274 10.26 -1.49 -6.04
CA HIS A 274 9.01 -1.39 -5.30
C HIS A 274 8.07 -0.31 -5.83
N VAL A 275 6.87 -0.74 -6.29
CA VAL A 275 5.79 0.12 -6.83
C VAL A 275 6.32 1.13 -7.87
N TRP A 276 7.05 0.65 -8.88
CA TRP A 276 7.69 1.49 -9.91
C TRP A 276 6.74 2.53 -10.55
N LEU A 277 5.43 2.20 -10.67
CA LEU A 277 4.37 3.09 -11.14
C LEU A 277 4.35 4.44 -10.39
N PHE A 278 4.69 4.44 -9.11
CA PHE A 278 4.68 5.63 -8.29
C PHE A 278 5.79 6.62 -8.68
N SER A 279 6.91 6.14 -9.20
CA SER A 279 8.07 6.96 -9.59
C SER A 279 8.05 7.40 -11.05
N HIS A 280 7.59 6.53 -11.96
CA HIS A 280 7.68 6.74 -13.40
C HIS A 280 6.42 6.23 -14.13
N ILE A 281 5.29 6.91 -13.91
CA ILE A 281 3.98 6.47 -14.41
C ILE A 281 3.92 6.32 -15.95
N ASP A 282 4.72 7.10 -16.67
CA ASP A 282 4.81 7.08 -18.15
C ASP A 282 5.90 6.14 -18.68
N SER A 283 6.62 5.41 -17.80
CA SER A 283 7.57 4.40 -18.25
C SER A 283 6.87 3.28 -19.02
N LYS A 284 7.61 2.61 -19.91
CA LYS A 284 7.08 1.49 -20.69
C LYS A 284 6.48 0.42 -19.78
N GLU A 285 7.18 0.09 -18.71
CA GLU A 285 6.78 -0.94 -17.74
C GLU A 285 5.56 -0.52 -16.92
N SER A 286 5.41 0.76 -16.57
CA SER A 286 4.21 1.26 -15.90
C SER A 286 2.99 1.29 -16.83
N VAL A 287 3.16 1.73 -18.08
CA VAL A 287 2.08 1.71 -19.09
C VAL A 287 1.64 0.27 -19.37
N GLU A 288 2.57 -0.67 -19.48
CA GLU A 288 2.29 -2.09 -19.62
C GLU A 288 1.54 -2.64 -18.39
N ALA A 289 2.00 -2.35 -17.18
CA ALA A 289 1.33 -2.78 -15.95
C ALA A 289 -0.12 -2.26 -15.86
N ILE A 290 -0.34 -0.98 -16.16
CA ILE A 290 -1.68 -0.37 -16.13
C ILE A 290 -2.60 -1.01 -17.18
N LYS A 291 -2.08 -1.29 -18.37
CA LYS A 291 -2.81 -2.00 -19.41
C LYS A 291 -3.20 -3.41 -18.96
N ASP A 292 -2.26 -4.17 -18.41
CA ASP A 292 -2.53 -5.53 -17.95
C ASP A 292 -3.54 -5.56 -16.79
N ILE A 293 -3.45 -4.59 -15.86
CA ILE A 293 -4.42 -4.40 -14.79
C ILE A 293 -5.82 -4.14 -15.36
N LYS A 294 -5.94 -3.25 -16.35
CA LYS A 294 -7.20 -2.94 -17.01
C LYS A 294 -7.82 -4.18 -17.64
N GLU A 295 -7.04 -4.92 -18.42
CA GLU A 295 -7.49 -6.13 -19.10
C GLU A 295 -7.93 -7.19 -18.08
N PHE A 296 -7.19 -7.35 -16.99
CA PHE A 296 -7.52 -8.29 -15.93
C PHE A 296 -8.82 -7.95 -15.21
N ILE A 297 -8.98 -6.70 -14.77
CA ILE A 297 -10.18 -6.25 -14.05
C ILE A 297 -11.41 -6.30 -14.97
N SER A 298 -11.27 -5.89 -16.25
CA SER A 298 -12.39 -5.88 -17.20
C SER A 298 -12.89 -7.29 -17.54
N ALA A 299 -12.01 -8.30 -17.47
CA ALA A 299 -12.35 -9.70 -17.75
C ALA A 299 -13.13 -10.39 -16.62
N HIS A 300 -13.32 -9.72 -15.48
CA HIS A 300 -13.89 -10.27 -14.25
C HIS A 300 -15.05 -9.40 -13.72
#